data_AF-A0A378F4K2-F1
#
_entry.id   AF-A0A378F4K2-F1
#
_cell.length_a   1.000
_cell.length_b   1.000
_cell.length_c   1.000
_cell.angle_alpha   90.00
_cell.angle_beta   90.00
_cell.angle_gamma   90.00
#
_symmetry.space_group_name_H-M   'P 1'
#
loop_
_entity.id
_entity.type
_entity.pdbx_description
1 polymer ?
#
loop_
_entity_poly.entity_id
_entity_poly.type
_entity_poly.pdbx_seq_one_letter_code
_entity_poly.pdbx_strand_id
1 'polypeptide(L)'
;MRQPTRPAGREALYAPLKKHLHARYRLRWRRKVRLLLVTGDEAEIEQLAPGLRQQQWLEGNRTVLIYGGNLITEPDQEKYAALRKLRRGRPLDGIVRVMPSSLTLTPQISESDLHGLEKISELLGYAAPVWLWKLCDSEWPQADRAVQAVGVSFPLRATEEDVARQLAQMLPMLREQGMRLIAEETRHDFLLRLGQRLIDGGIAQWRWQLAPWLTASRQRLALRGLMFSLPEPRTVDPYQEADALPANQPHLLTLPATWQGIVDDCRRLRGITWEWHGSGAWRAVCWPSSACGRRDCCSPLPSITVRLLR
;
A
#
# COMPACT_ATOMS: atom_id res chain seq x y z
N MET A 1 -30.59 42.24 1.78
CA MET A 1 -29.37 41.40 1.66
C MET A 1 -29.16 40.63 2.94
N ARG A 2 -29.23 39.30 2.91
CA ARG A 2 -28.70 38.43 3.96
C ARG A 2 -28.09 37.21 3.26
N GLN A 3 -26.77 37.21 3.09
CA GLN A 3 -26.04 36.01 2.74
C GLN A 3 -26.05 35.06 3.94
N PRO A 4 -26.41 33.78 3.77
CA PRO A 4 -26.07 32.77 4.76
C PRO A 4 -24.63 32.29 4.48
N THR A 5 -23.70 32.71 5.33
CA THR A 5 -22.38 32.11 5.48
C THR A 5 -22.54 30.70 6.06
N ARG A 6 -22.73 29.71 5.17
CA ARG A 6 -22.46 28.30 5.52
C ARG A 6 -20.95 28.12 5.48
N PRO A 7 -20.30 27.57 6.53
CA PRO A 7 -18.91 27.17 6.39
C PRO A 7 -18.87 26.07 5.33
N ALA A 8 -18.08 26.28 4.28
CA ALA A 8 -17.80 25.31 3.22
C ALA A 8 -16.99 24.15 3.81
N GLY A 9 -17.60 23.39 4.71
CA GLY A 9 -16.97 22.33 5.45
C GLY A 9 -17.14 20.98 4.76
N ARG A 10 -16.07 20.19 4.80
CA ARG A 10 -16.16 18.76 5.20
C ARG A 10 -16.57 17.73 4.14
N GLU A 11 -16.84 18.11 2.88
CA GLU A 11 -16.92 17.19 1.71
C GLU A 11 -15.95 17.57 0.56
N ALA A 12 -15.26 18.70 0.67
CA ALA A 12 -14.50 19.30 -0.42
C ALA A 12 -13.16 18.60 -0.71
N LEU A 13 -12.53 17.97 0.28
CA LEU A 13 -11.14 17.48 0.20
C LEU A 13 -10.91 16.51 -0.97
N TYR A 14 -11.84 15.56 -1.17
CA TYR A 14 -11.79 14.60 -2.30
C TYR A 14 -12.89 14.82 -3.34
N ALA A 15 -13.59 15.97 -3.31
CA ALA A 15 -14.55 16.33 -4.35
C ALA A 15 -13.88 16.43 -5.75
N PRO A 16 -12.67 17.00 -5.89
CA PRO A 16 -11.93 17.00 -7.16
C PRO A 16 -11.61 15.59 -7.65
N LEU A 17 -11.10 14.72 -6.76
CA LEU A 17 -10.82 13.32 -7.08
C LEU A 17 -12.10 12.60 -7.54
N LYS A 18 -13.20 12.75 -6.82
CA LYS A 18 -14.49 12.15 -7.19
C LYS A 18 -14.94 12.64 -8.57
N LYS A 19 -14.86 13.94 -8.85
CA LYS A 19 -15.22 14.53 -10.16
C LYS A 19 -14.34 13.95 -11.27
N HIS A 20 -13.03 13.88 -11.05
CA HIS A 20 -12.05 13.31 -11.98
C HIS A 20 -12.37 11.84 -12.31
N LEU A 21 -12.59 11.01 -11.29
CA LEU A 21 -12.92 9.58 -11.47
C LEU A 21 -14.27 9.37 -12.17
N HIS A 22 -15.26 10.22 -11.88
CA HIS A 22 -16.54 10.20 -12.59
C HIS A 22 -16.39 10.56 -14.07
N ALA A 23 -15.59 11.58 -14.40
CA ALA A 23 -15.34 11.99 -15.77
C ALA A 23 -14.63 10.89 -16.58
N ARG A 24 -13.58 10.29 -16.01
CA ARG A 24 -12.75 9.29 -16.70
C ARG A 24 -13.39 7.90 -16.78
N TYR A 25 -14.02 7.42 -15.70
CA TYR A 25 -14.47 6.03 -15.57
C TYR A 25 -16.00 5.84 -15.52
N ARG A 26 -16.75 6.95 -15.58
CA ARG A 26 -18.22 7.02 -15.50
C ARG A 26 -18.78 6.62 -14.13
N LEU A 27 -20.10 6.52 -14.01
CA LEU A 27 -20.84 6.30 -12.77
C LEU A 27 -20.41 5.04 -11.95
N ARG A 28 -19.81 4.03 -12.61
CA ARG A 28 -19.36 2.77 -12.00
C ARG A 28 -17.87 2.75 -11.62
N TRP A 29 -17.21 3.91 -11.56
CA TRP A 29 -15.76 4.01 -11.26
C TRP A 29 -15.35 3.28 -9.97
N ARG A 30 -16.21 3.28 -8.93
CA ARG A 30 -15.93 2.65 -7.62
C ARG A 30 -15.58 1.15 -7.68
N ARG A 31 -16.00 0.47 -8.76
CA ARG A 31 -15.71 -0.95 -9.03
C ARG A 31 -14.54 -1.15 -10.01
N LYS A 32 -14.15 -0.10 -10.74
CA LYS A 32 -13.13 -0.14 -11.78
C LYS A 32 -11.77 0.33 -11.27
N VAL A 33 -11.79 1.27 -10.34
CA VAL A 33 -10.62 1.98 -9.82
C VAL A 33 -10.24 1.41 -8.46
N ARG A 34 -8.93 1.26 -8.26
CA ARG A 34 -8.31 0.86 -7.00
C ARG A 34 -7.79 2.10 -6.28
N LEU A 35 -8.01 2.21 -4.99
CA LEU A 35 -7.52 3.28 -4.13
C LEU A 35 -6.47 2.70 -3.18
N LEU A 36 -5.23 3.13 -3.31
CA LEU A 36 -4.12 2.74 -2.44
C LEU A 36 -3.67 3.96 -1.63
N LEU A 37 -3.53 3.79 -0.33
CA LEU A 37 -2.96 4.80 0.54
C LEU A 37 -1.46 4.53 0.69
N VAL A 38 -0.62 5.53 0.47
CA VAL A 38 0.84 5.40 0.59
C VAL A 38 1.29 6.13 1.84
N THR A 39 1.81 5.39 2.82
CA THR A 39 2.31 5.91 4.09
C THR A 39 3.81 5.74 4.20
N GLY A 40 4.48 6.67 4.85
CA GLY A 40 5.92 6.80 4.70
C GLY A 40 6.43 8.15 5.18
N ASP A 41 7.75 8.22 5.35
CA ASP A 41 8.44 9.49 5.42
C ASP A 41 8.39 10.20 4.06
N GLU A 42 8.40 11.54 4.08
CA GLU A 42 8.10 12.34 2.89
C GLU A 42 9.13 12.12 1.76
N ALA A 43 10.41 12.00 2.12
CA ALA A 43 11.48 11.78 1.15
C ALA A 43 11.36 10.42 0.45
N GLU A 44 10.92 9.39 1.16
CA GLU A 44 10.78 8.02 0.71
C GLU A 44 9.53 7.85 -0.15
N ILE A 45 8.43 8.52 0.22
CA ILE A 45 7.24 8.59 -0.63
C ILE A 45 7.59 9.29 -1.94
N GLU A 46 8.35 10.38 -1.90
CA GLU A 46 8.77 11.10 -3.10
C GLU A 46 9.69 10.24 -3.99
N GLN A 47 10.54 9.41 -3.40
CA GLN A 47 11.35 8.44 -4.14
C GLN A 47 10.53 7.32 -4.79
N LEU A 48 9.43 6.89 -4.18
CA LEU A 48 8.59 5.80 -4.71
C LEU A 48 7.52 6.29 -5.68
N ALA A 49 6.92 7.45 -5.41
CA ALA A 49 5.83 8.05 -6.19
C ALA A 49 6.04 9.58 -6.25
N PRO A 50 6.94 10.05 -7.12
CA PRO A 50 7.24 11.47 -7.26
C PRO A 50 5.99 12.31 -7.51
N GLY A 51 5.89 13.49 -6.88
CA GLY A 51 4.74 14.38 -7.03
C GLY A 51 3.52 14.03 -6.16
N LEU A 52 3.50 12.87 -5.49
CA LEU A 52 2.34 12.42 -4.71
C LEU A 52 2.05 13.34 -3.52
N ARG A 53 3.10 13.88 -2.89
CA ARG A 53 2.98 14.77 -1.75
C ARG A 53 2.33 16.10 -2.12
N GLN A 54 2.75 16.69 -3.23
CA GLN A 54 2.29 18.00 -3.69
C GLN A 54 0.85 17.91 -4.19
N GLN A 55 0.53 16.83 -4.92
CA GLN A 55 -0.79 16.67 -5.55
C GLN A 55 -1.83 15.97 -4.67
N GLN A 56 -1.41 15.37 -3.55
CA GLN A 56 -2.20 14.55 -2.62
C GLN A 56 -2.77 13.25 -3.19
N TRP A 57 -2.94 13.15 -4.52
CA TRP A 57 -3.32 11.93 -5.22
C TRP A 57 -2.80 11.93 -6.66
N LEU A 58 -2.48 10.74 -7.15
CA LEU A 58 -2.05 10.46 -8.52
C LEU A 58 -2.90 9.31 -9.09
N GLU A 59 -3.26 9.35 -10.37
CA GLU A 59 -4.11 8.36 -11.04
C GLU A 59 -3.49 7.81 -12.32
N GLY A 60 -3.47 6.49 -12.44
CA GLY A 60 -2.97 5.80 -13.63
C GLY A 60 -3.32 4.32 -13.60
N ASN A 61 -3.54 3.72 -14.77
CA ASN A 61 -3.87 2.29 -14.91
C ASN A 61 -5.04 1.81 -14.02
N ARG A 62 -6.04 2.69 -13.80
CA ARG A 62 -7.19 2.46 -12.90
C ARG A 62 -6.76 2.23 -11.44
N THR A 63 -5.66 2.84 -11.04
CA THR A 63 -5.13 2.87 -9.68
C THR A 63 -4.93 4.32 -9.30
N VAL A 64 -5.41 4.68 -8.12
CA VAL A 64 -5.19 5.98 -7.50
C VAL A 64 -4.30 5.77 -6.29
N LEU A 65 -3.15 6.42 -6.28
CA LEU A 65 -2.32 6.56 -5.09
C LEU A 65 -2.80 7.79 -4.33
N ILE A 66 -2.97 7.67 -3.03
CA ILE A 66 -3.37 8.75 -2.13
C ILE A 66 -2.26 8.92 -1.11
N TYR A 67 -1.76 10.14 -0.97
CA TYR A 67 -0.76 10.45 0.04
C TYR A 67 -1.34 10.19 1.43
N GLY A 68 -0.68 9.37 2.25
CA GLY A 68 -1.11 8.98 3.59
C GLY A 68 -0.37 9.73 4.70
N GLY A 69 0.87 10.14 4.46
CA GLY A 69 1.77 10.72 5.47
C GLY A 69 2.46 9.66 6.33
N ASN A 70 3.12 10.10 7.39
CA ASN A 70 3.82 9.22 8.32
C ASN A 70 2.82 8.55 9.31
N LEU A 71 3.07 7.29 9.67
CA LEU A 71 2.27 6.52 10.63
C LEU A 71 2.49 6.94 12.09
N ILE A 72 3.61 7.62 12.39
CA ILE A 72 3.96 8.10 13.73
C ILE A 72 3.12 9.34 14.10
N THR A 73 2.81 10.18 13.11
CA THR A 73 2.01 11.39 13.32
C THR A 73 0.53 11.06 13.47
N GLU A 74 -0.19 11.86 14.27
CA GLU A 74 -1.62 11.65 14.47
C GLU A 74 -2.38 11.73 13.14
N PRO A 75 -3.21 10.72 12.80
CA PRO A 75 -3.90 10.69 11.53
C PRO A 75 -4.96 11.80 11.45
N ASP A 76 -4.96 12.53 10.34
CA ASP A 76 -5.94 13.57 10.04
C ASP A 76 -7.36 13.00 9.96
N GLN A 77 -8.13 13.23 11.02
CA GLN A 77 -9.50 12.73 11.16
C GLN A 77 -10.40 13.20 10.02
N GLU A 78 -10.24 14.44 9.54
CA GLU A 78 -11.08 15.00 8.49
C GLU A 78 -10.78 14.34 7.14
N LYS A 79 -9.50 14.14 6.84
CA LYS A 79 -9.03 13.43 5.64
C LYS A 79 -9.59 12.00 5.59
N TYR A 80 -9.44 11.23 6.67
CA TYR A 80 -9.89 9.83 6.69
C TYR A 80 -11.43 9.71 6.73
N ALA A 81 -12.13 10.65 7.37
CA ALA A 81 -13.60 10.72 7.29
C ALA A 81 -14.08 11.02 5.86
N ALA A 82 -13.39 11.91 5.13
CA ALA A 82 -13.69 12.19 3.73
C ALA A 82 -13.39 10.99 2.82
N LEU A 83 -12.27 10.28 3.03
CA LEU A 83 -11.94 9.02 2.33
C LEU A 83 -12.98 7.95 2.58
N ARG A 84 -13.47 7.80 3.82
CA ARG A 84 -14.55 6.87 4.18
C ARG A 84 -15.83 7.11 3.36
N LYS A 85 -16.15 8.37 3.07
CA LYS A 85 -17.34 8.75 2.28
C LYS A 85 -17.16 8.57 0.77
N LEU A 86 -15.93 8.42 0.29
CA LEU A 86 -15.62 8.33 -1.15
C LEU A 86 -16.20 7.05 -1.79
N ARG A 87 -16.14 5.92 -1.08
CA ARG A 87 -16.71 4.61 -1.47
C ARG A 87 -17.53 4.01 -0.32
N ARG A 88 -18.67 3.39 -0.63
CA ARG A 88 -19.48 2.66 0.35
C ARG A 88 -18.84 1.28 0.62
N GLY A 89 -18.58 0.96 1.88
CA GLY A 89 -18.13 -0.37 2.36
C GLY A 89 -16.63 -0.66 2.25
N ARG A 90 -15.97 -0.21 1.17
CA ARG A 90 -14.51 -0.40 0.97
C ARG A 90 -13.86 0.94 0.64
N PRO A 91 -13.41 1.72 1.64
CA PRO A 91 -12.80 3.03 1.38
C PRO A 91 -11.48 2.90 0.64
N LEU A 92 -10.65 1.91 1.01
CA LEU A 92 -9.34 1.65 0.40
C LEU A 92 -9.24 0.20 -0.09
N ASP A 93 -8.50 -0.01 -1.17
CA ASP A 93 -8.14 -1.34 -1.66
C ASP A 93 -6.87 -1.88 -1.01
N GLY A 94 -6.02 -1.00 -0.48
CA GLY A 94 -4.78 -1.32 0.23
C GLY A 94 -4.09 -0.12 0.86
N ILE A 95 -3.18 -0.40 1.79
CA ILE A 95 -2.22 0.57 2.35
C ILE A 95 -0.81 0.06 2.04
N VAL A 96 0.07 0.95 1.57
CA VAL A 96 1.48 0.67 1.30
C VAL A 96 2.34 1.49 2.25
N ARG A 97 3.06 0.80 3.14
CA ARG A 97 4.03 1.42 4.05
C ARG A 97 5.41 1.39 3.40
N VAL A 98 5.89 2.55 3.00
CA VAL A 98 7.21 2.76 2.39
C VAL A 98 8.27 2.86 3.48
N MET A 99 9.37 2.15 3.29
CA MET A 99 10.52 2.07 4.20
C MET A 99 11.80 2.39 3.43
N PRO A 100 12.67 3.29 3.93
CA PRO A 100 13.95 3.57 3.30
C PRO A 100 14.89 2.36 3.42
N SER A 101 15.95 2.33 2.61
CA SER A 101 16.96 1.27 2.58
C SER A 101 17.68 1.06 3.91
N SER A 102 17.93 2.13 4.65
CA SER A 102 18.57 2.11 5.97
C SER A 102 17.69 1.55 7.09
N LEU A 103 16.36 1.57 6.93
CA LEU A 103 15.43 1.18 7.99
C LEU A 103 15.44 -0.33 8.25
N THR A 104 15.86 -0.73 9.45
CA THR A 104 15.61 -2.09 9.94
C THR A 104 14.33 -2.07 10.75
N LEU A 105 13.36 -2.93 10.43
CA LEU A 105 12.07 -2.96 11.09
C LEU A 105 12.20 -3.61 12.48
N THR A 106 12.58 -2.81 13.48
CA THR A 106 12.68 -3.27 14.86
C THR A 106 11.29 -3.53 15.47
N PRO A 107 11.20 -4.26 16.60
CA PRO A 107 9.93 -4.43 17.31
C PRO A 107 9.25 -3.10 17.66
N GLN A 108 10.03 -2.08 18.04
CA GLN A 108 9.52 -0.75 18.40
C GLN A 108 8.92 -0.01 17.20
N ILE A 109 9.61 -0.05 16.04
CA ILE A 109 9.09 0.55 14.81
C ILE A 109 7.85 -0.21 14.34
N SER A 110 7.88 -1.55 14.40
CA SER A 110 6.72 -2.39 14.08
C SER A 110 5.51 -2.03 14.92
N GLU A 111 5.69 -1.89 16.24
CA GLU A 111 4.60 -1.54 17.15
C GLU A 111 4.04 -0.15 16.85
N SER A 112 4.90 0.83 16.59
CA SER A 112 4.49 2.18 16.19
C SER A 112 3.70 2.19 14.88
N ASP A 113 4.19 1.49 13.85
CA ASP A 113 3.51 1.39 12.56
C ASP A 113 2.15 0.67 12.70
N LEU A 114 2.10 -0.43 13.45
CA LEU A 114 0.87 -1.17 13.74
C LEU A 114 -0.15 -0.29 14.46
N HIS A 115 0.28 0.52 15.44
CA HIS A 115 -0.60 1.46 16.15
C HIS A 115 -1.14 2.55 15.22
N GLY A 116 -0.29 3.13 14.37
CA GLY A 116 -0.73 4.11 13.37
C GLY A 116 -1.75 3.54 12.39
N LEU A 117 -1.52 2.30 11.91
CA LEU A 117 -2.45 1.59 11.04
C LEU A 117 -3.78 1.26 11.73
N GLU A 118 -3.77 0.98 13.03
CA GLU A 118 -4.98 0.76 13.82
C GLU A 118 -5.82 2.02 13.91
N LYS A 119 -5.21 3.17 14.23
CA LYS A 119 -5.91 4.46 14.24
C LYS A 119 -6.50 4.80 12.87
N ILE A 120 -5.75 4.59 11.79
CA ILE A 120 -6.26 4.79 10.42
C ILE A 120 -7.46 3.86 10.16
N SER A 121 -7.37 2.60 10.55
CA SER A 121 -8.44 1.61 10.37
C SER A 121 -9.71 1.99 11.14
N GLU A 122 -9.57 2.54 12.35
CA GLU A 122 -10.69 3.04 13.16
C GLU A 122 -11.40 4.21 12.49
N LEU A 123 -10.65 5.22 12.02
CA LEU A 123 -11.21 6.37 11.31
C LEU A 123 -11.93 5.95 10.02
N LEU A 124 -11.37 4.99 9.30
CA LEU A 124 -11.98 4.42 8.10
C LEU A 124 -13.17 3.50 8.41
N GLY A 125 -13.28 2.97 9.63
CA GLY A 125 -14.19 1.87 9.97
C GLY A 125 -13.92 0.59 9.17
N TYR A 126 -12.68 0.43 8.67
CA TYR A 126 -12.28 -0.63 7.76
C TYR A 126 -10.77 -0.86 7.86
N ALA A 127 -10.36 -2.09 8.17
CA ALA A 127 -8.95 -2.48 8.13
C ALA A 127 -8.58 -2.91 6.71
N ALA A 128 -7.88 -2.03 6.00
CA ALA A 128 -7.39 -2.30 4.65
C ALA A 128 -6.17 -3.25 4.70
N PRO A 129 -5.99 -4.13 3.69
CA PRO A 129 -4.80 -4.96 3.61
C PRO A 129 -3.53 -4.11 3.47
N VAL A 130 -2.46 -4.53 4.12
CA VAL A 130 -1.20 -3.74 4.20
C VAL A 130 -0.09 -4.42 3.44
N TRP A 131 0.67 -3.66 2.66
CA TRP A 131 1.93 -4.07 2.04
C TRP A 131 3.07 -3.25 2.61
N LEU A 132 4.16 -3.93 2.93
CA LEU A 132 5.42 -3.29 3.28
C LEU A 132 6.23 -3.12 2.00
N TRP A 133 6.79 -1.93 1.79
CA TRP A 133 7.57 -1.61 0.61
C TRP A 133 8.95 -1.11 1.01
N LYS A 134 9.98 -1.92 0.77
CA LYS A 134 11.37 -1.61 1.09
C LYS A 134 12.05 -1.00 -0.12
N LEU A 135 12.39 0.29 -0.04
CA LEU A 135 13.30 0.91 -0.98
C LEU A 135 14.71 0.38 -0.73
N CYS A 136 15.42 0.09 -1.82
CA CYS A 136 16.77 -0.47 -1.80
C CYS A 136 17.72 0.47 -2.54
N ASP A 137 18.96 0.52 -2.09
CA ASP A 137 19.99 1.32 -2.76
C ASP A 137 20.70 0.50 -3.83
N SER A 138 21.03 1.20 -4.92
CA SER A 138 22.02 0.76 -5.89
C SER A 138 23.15 1.78 -5.93
N GLU A 139 24.36 1.29 -6.14
CA GLU A 139 25.54 2.16 -6.31
C GLU A 139 25.49 2.90 -7.66
N TRP A 140 24.73 2.33 -8.61
CA TRP A 140 24.62 2.84 -9.97
C TRP A 140 23.17 3.22 -10.27
N PRO A 141 22.91 4.42 -10.84
CA PRO A 141 21.59 4.75 -11.35
C PRO A 141 21.17 3.77 -12.45
N GLN A 142 20.03 3.09 -12.26
CA GLN A 142 19.44 2.12 -13.21
C GLN A 142 18.13 2.69 -13.80
N ALA A 143 18.16 3.95 -14.23
CA ALA A 143 16.97 4.70 -14.66
C ALA A 143 16.30 4.15 -15.93
N ASP A 144 17.07 3.46 -16.77
CA ASP A 144 16.68 2.89 -18.06
C ASP A 144 16.22 1.42 -17.96
N ARG A 145 16.33 0.81 -16.78
CA ARG A 145 15.95 -0.59 -16.58
C ARG A 145 14.45 -0.77 -16.73
N ALA A 146 14.03 -1.85 -17.38
CA ALA A 146 12.65 -2.31 -17.31
C ALA A 146 12.24 -2.52 -15.84
N VAL A 147 11.31 -1.68 -15.36
CA VAL A 147 10.83 -1.73 -13.98
C VAL A 147 9.97 -2.99 -13.81
N GLN A 148 10.26 -3.83 -12.80
CA GLN A 148 9.57 -5.11 -12.55
C GLN A 148 9.05 -5.19 -11.12
N ALA A 149 7.90 -5.87 -10.92
CA ALA A 149 7.38 -6.19 -9.59
C ALA A 149 8.28 -7.21 -8.90
N VAL A 150 8.95 -6.78 -7.82
CA VAL A 150 9.77 -7.65 -6.99
C VAL A 150 9.20 -7.68 -5.59
N GLY A 151 8.74 -8.85 -5.17
CA GLY A 151 8.16 -9.02 -3.85
C GLY A 151 7.37 -10.31 -3.71
N VAL A 152 6.86 -10.51 -2.51
CA VAL A 152 6.12 -11.71 -2.09
C VAL A 152 4.78 -11.36 -1.49
N SER A 153 3.81 -12.26 -1.64
CA SER A 153 2.43 -12.05 -1.20
C SER A 153 1.98 -13.11 -0.20
N PHE A 154 1.82 -12.72 1.05
CA PHE A 154 1.51 -13.59 2.17
C PHE A 154 0.04 -14.08 2.20
N PRO A 155 -0.23 -15.32 2.65
CA PRO A 155 -1.60 -15.77 2.91
C PRO A 155 -2.24 -14.98 4.07
N LEU A 156 -3.57 -15.08 4.23
CA LEU A 156 -4.33 -14.24 5.19
C LEU A 156 -3.95 -14.47 6.67
N ARG A 157 -3.31 -15.61 6.97
CA ARG A 157 -2.81 -15.98 8.29
C ARG A 157 -1.39 -16.50 8.17
N ALA A 158 -0.56 -15.70 7.50
CA ALA A 158 0.81 -16.08 7.28
C ALA A 158 1.54 -16.29 8.59
N THR A 159 2.36 -17.32 8.60
CA THR A 159 3.31 -17.58 9.67
C THR A 159 4.70 -17.07 9.28
N GLU A 160 5.59 -17.03 10.25
CA GLU A 160 7.01 -16.77 10.01
C GLU A 160 7.61 -17.74 8.97
N GLU A 161 7.17 -19.00 8.96
CA GLU A 161 7.59 -20.00 7.97
C GLU A 161 7.08 -19.66 6.57
N ASP A 162 5.85 -19.14 6.44
CA ASP A 162 5.33 -18.69 5.16
C ASP A 162 6.15 -17.53 4.59
N VAL A 163 6.61 -16.61 5.44
CA VAL A 163 7.51 -15.52 5.02
C VAL A 163 8.80 -16.10 4.45
N ALA A 164 9.46 -16.99 5.21
CA ALA A 164 10.72 -17.59 4.78
C ALA A 164 10.57 -18.38 3.48
N ARG A 165 9.52 -19.20 3.39
CA ARG A 165 9.20 -20.01 2.22
C ARG A 165 8.96 -19.16 0.98
N GLN A 166 8.17 -18.08 1.09
CA GLN A 166 7.88 -17.24 -0.07
C GLN A 166 9.09 -16.45 -0.55
N LEU A 167 9.88 -15.90 0.37
CA LEU A 167 11.12 -15.23 -0.01
C LEU A 167 12.10 -16.20 -0.69
N ALA A 168 12.22 -17.42 -0.18
CA ALA A 168 13.03 -18.46 -0.81
C ALA A 168 12.52 -18.86 -2.20
N GLN A 169 11.20 -18.98 -2.39
CA GLN A 169 10.57 -19.29 -3.67
C GLN A 169 10.77 -18.21 -4.74
N MET A 170 11.02 -16.96 -4.32
CA MET A 170 11.32 -15.85 -5.23
C MET A 170 12.76 -15.90 -5.77
N LEU A 171 13.71 -16.53 -5.07
CA LEU A 171 15.14 -16.53 -5.42
C LEU A 171 15.46 -17.03 -6.84
N PRO A 172 14.86 -18.13 -7.36
CA PRO A 172 15.16 -18.59 -8.73
C PRO A 172 14.76 -17.56 -9.78
N MET A 173 13.60 -16.90 -9.58
CA MET A 173 13.13 -15.85 -10.48
C MET A 173 14.08 -14.65 -10.47
N LEU A 174 14.52 -14.20 -9.28
CA LEU A 174 15.49 -13.10 -9.16
C LEU A 174 16.79 -13.42 -9.91
N ARG A 175 17.26 -14.67 -9.81
CA ARG A 175 18.48 -15.12 -10.48
C ARG A 175 18.30 -15.12 -12.00
N GLU A 176 17.24 -15.75 -12.50
CA GLU A 176 16.99 -15.87 -13.93
C GLU A 176 16.79 -14.49 -14.59
N GLN A 177 15.93 -13.66 -14.00
CA GLN A 177 15.68 -12.30 -14.51
C GLN A 177 16.88 -11.40 -14.33
N GLY A 178 17.57 -11.48 -13.19
CA GLY A 178 18.78 -10.69 -12.94
C GLY A 178 19.92 -11.01 -13.90
N MET A 179 20.12 -12.30 -14.23
CA MET A 179 21.12 -12.70 -15.23
C MET A 179 20.79 -12.17 -16.63
N ARG A 180 19.51 -12.16 -17.01
CA ARG A 180 19.08 -11.55 -18.29
C ARG A 180 19.37 -10.05 -18.33
N LEU A 181 19.04 -9.32 -17.27
CA LEU A 181 19.27 -7.87 -17.21
C LEU A 181 20.76 -7.51 -17.25
N ILE A 182 21.61 -8.24 -16.53
CA ILE A 182 23.07 -8.00 -16.56
C ILE A 182 23.67 -8.32 -17.93
N ALA A 183 23.13 -9.31 -18.64
CA ALA A 183 23.57 -9.63 -20.00
C ALA A 183 23.24 -8.51 -21.00
N GLU A 184 22.18 -7.74 -20.76
CA GLU A 184 21.85 -6.54 -21.54
C GLU A 184 22.73 -5.37 -21.12
N GLU A 185 22.83 -5.11 -19.82
CA GLU A 185 23.59 -3.99 -19.26
C GLU A 185 24.09 -4.32 -17.86
N THR A 186 25.42 -4.31 -17.68
CA THR A 186 26.09 -4.80 -16.48
C THR A 186 25.73 -4.05 -15.21
N ARG A 187 25.32 -2.78 -15.31
CA ARG A 187 24.85 -1.99 -14.17
C ARG A 187 23.48 -2.43 -13.63
N HIS A 188 22.72 -3.28 -14.31
CA HIS A 188 21.37 -3.72 -13.89
C HIS A 188 21.41 -4.89 -12.88
N ASP A 189 22.23 -4.76 -11.84
CA ASP A 189 22.55 -5.83 -10.90
C ASP A 189 21.56 -6.02 -9.74
N PHE A 190 20.55 -5.16 -9.63
CA PHE A 190 19.68 -5.04 -8.45
C PHE A 190 19.05 -6.37 -8.02
N LEU A 191 18.52 -7.15 -8.98
CA LEU A 191 17.85 -8.42 -8.67
C LEU A 191 18.80 -9.46 -8.11
N LEU A 192 20.03 -9.54 -8.66
CA LEU A 192 21.04 -10.46 -8.17
C LEU A 192 21.54 -10.04 -6.79
N ARG A 193 21.76 -8.73 -6.58
CA ARG A 193 22.16 -8.17 -5.29
C ARG A 193 21.11 -8.43 -4.21
N LEU A 194 19.83 -8.24 -4.54
CA LEU A 194 18.71 -8.55 -3.64
C LEU A 194 18.66 -10.05 -3.34
N GLY A 195 18.78 -10.90 -4.36
CA GLY A 195 18.82 -12.36 -4.20
C GLY A 195 19.96 -12.80 -3.28
N GLN A 196 21.15 -12.24 -3.46
CA GLN A 196 22.32 -12.51 -2.63
C GLN A 196 22.09 -12.08 -1.17
N ARG A 197 21.60 -10.85 -0.93
CA ARG A 197 21.26 -10.38 0.42
C ARG A 197 20.23 -11.27 1.13
N LEU A 198 19.24 -11.78 0.39
CA LEU A 198 18.24 -12.71 0.95
C LEU A 198 18.87 -14.05 1.34
N ILE A 199 19.81 -14.57 0.54
CA ILE A 199 20.58 -15.79 0.84
C ILE A 199 21.50 -15.58 2.05
N ASP A 200 22.15 -14.41 2.15
CA ASP A 200 23.10 -14.05 3.21
C ASP A 200 22.38 -13.64 4.52
N GLY A 201 21.36 -14.39 4.91
CA GLY A 201 20.63 -14.19 6.16
C GLY A 201 19.45 -13.22 6.07
N GLY A 202 19.23 -12.53 4.95
CA GLY A 202 18.10 -11.61 4.78
C GLY A 202 16.73 -12.29 4.94
N ILE A 203 16.58 -13.55 4.54
CA ILE A 203 15.34 -14.32 4.78
C ILE A 203 15.08 -14.50 6.27
N ALA A 204 16.10 -14.92 7.03
CA ALA A 204 15.98 -15.10 8.48
C ALA A 204 15.70 -13.77 9.18
N GLN A 205 16.32 -12.69 8.70
CA GLN A 205 16.11 -11.34 9.20
C GLN A 205 14.66 -10.87 8.98
N TRP A 206 14.11 -11.02 7.77
CA TRP A 206 12.71 -10.66 7.50
C TRP A 206 11.71 -11.53 8.26
N ARG A 207 12.01 -12.82 8.44
CA ARG A 207 11.21 -13.70 9.28
C ARG A 207 11.06 -13.12 10.70
N TRP A 208 12.18 -12.70 11.30
CA TRP A 208 12.20 -12.12 12.63
C TRP A 208 11.52 -10.74 12.69
N GLN A 209 11.82 -9.86 11.72
CA GLN A 209 11.24 -8.50 11.66
C GLN A 209 9.72 -8.52 11.49
N LEU A 210 9.17 -9.50 10.77
CA LEU A 210 7.74 -9.60 10.52
C LEU A 210 6.98 -10.37 11.59
N ALA A 211 7.64 -11.09 12.49
CA ALA A 211 6.98 -11.86 13.55
C ALA A 211 5.91 -11.04 14.34
N PRO A 212 6.17 -9.77 14.75
CA PRO A 212 5.15 -8.96 15.43
C PRO A 212 3.87 -8.75 14.61
N TRP A 213 4.00 -8.64 13.28
CA TRP A 213 2.91 -8.41 12.34
C TRP A 213 2.03 -9.65 12.10
N LEU A 214 2.59 -10.84 12.34
CA LEU A 214 1.95 -12.12 12.05
C LEU A 214 1.22 -12.73 13.26
N THR A 215 1.37 -12.11 14.43
CA THR A 215 0.70 -12.52 15.66
C THR A 215 -0.82 -12.54 15.48
N ALA A 216 -1.50 -13.55 16.04
CA ALA A 216 -2.95 -13.73 15.91
C ALA A 216 -3.78 -12.48 16.29
N SER A 217 -3.36 -11.71 17.30
CA SER A 217 -4.00 -10.46 17.71
C SER A 217 -3.86 -9.33 16.69
N ARG A 218 -2.81 -9.37 15.86
CA ARG A 218 -2.46 -8.35 14.85
C ARG A 218 -2.86 -8.75 13.43
N GLN A 219 -3.30 -10.00 13.21
CA GLN A 219 -3.86 -10.46 11.92
C GLN A 219 -5.05 -9.63 11.43
N ARG A 220 -5.64 -8.79 12.29
CA ARG A 220 -6.66 -7.79 11.96
C ARG A 220 -6.23 -6.76 10.91
N LEU A 221 -4.93 -6.46 10.79
CA LEU A 221 -4.38 -5.51 9.81
C LEU A 221 -4.00 -6.18 8.48
N ALA A 222 -4.18 -7.51 8.39
CA ALA A 222 -3.96 -8.33 7.20
C ALA A 222 -2.71 -7.94 6.42
N LEU A 223 -1.51 -8.13 7.00
CA LEU A 223 -0.25 -8.00 6.26
C LEU A 223 -0.29 -8.94 5.04
N ARG A 224 -0.15 -8.37 3.84
CA ARG A 224 -0.35 -9.08 2.56
C ARG A 224 0.91 -9.32 1.78
N GLY A 225 1.97 -8.59 2.03
CA GLY A 225 3.18 -8.78 1.25
C GLY A 225 4.29 -7.82 1.61
N LEU A 226 5.45 -8.15 1.04
CA LEU A 226 6.68 -7.40 1.15
C LEU A 226 7.23 -7.18 -0.25
N MET A 227 7.34 -5.91 -0.65
CA MET A 227 7.83 -5.47 -1.95
C MET A 227 9.21 -4.84 -1.80
N PHE A 228 10.03 -4.97 -2.85
CA PHE A 228 11.34 -4.37 -2.94
C PHE A 228 11.44 -3.58 -4.26
N SER A 229 12.00 -2.38 -4.22
CA SER A 229 12.33 -1.65 -5.44
C SER A 229 13.54 -0.76 -5.22
N LEU A 230 14.11 -0.30 -6.34
CA LEU A 230 14.91 0.92 -6.31
C LEU A 230 13.97 2.15 -6.25
N PRO A 231 14.48 3.33 -5.88
CA PRO A 231 13.77 4.58 -6.11
C PRO A 231 13.36 4.72 -7.58
N GLU A 232 12.20 5.31 -7.84
CA GLU A 232 11.76 5.59 -9.19
C GLU A 232 12.71 6.62 -9.84
N PRO A 233 13.05 6.45 -11.13
CA PRO A 233 13.88 7.41 -11.82
C PRO A 233 13.14 8.75 -11.86
N ARG A 234 13.79 9.84 -11.41
CA ARG A 234 13.31 11.18 -11.71
C ARG A 234 13.39 11.35 -13.22
N THR A 235 12.25 11.36 -13.89
CA THR A 235 12.19 11.44 -15.36
C THR A 235 12.36 12.86 -15.89
N VAL A 236 12.60 13.87 -15.04
CA VAL A 236 12.78 15.27 -15.50
C VAL A 236 13.76 16.01 -14.57
N ASP A 237 14.71 16.72 -15.18
CA ASP A 237 15.57 17.69 -14.49
C ASP A 237 14.73 18.79 -13.83
N PRO A 238 15.04 19.25 -12.61
CA PRO A 238 14.28 20.29 -11.90
C PRO A 238 14.23 21.65 -12.63
N TYR A 239 15.07 21.86 -13.65
CA TYR A 239 15.06 23.05 -14.51
C TYR A 239 14.14 22.94 -15.73
N GLN A 240 13.57 21.75 -16.02
CA GLN A 240 12.65 21.50 -17.13
C GLN A 240 11.20 21.23 -16.66
N GLU A 241 10.90 21.43 -15.37
CA GLU A 241 9.54 21.30 -14.80
C GLU A 241 8.52 22.24 -15.45
N ALA A 242 8.95 23.34 -16.08
CA ALA A 242 8.05 24.31 -16.69
C ALA A 242 7.47 23.88 -18.05
N ASP A 243 8.17 23.03 -18.82
CA ASP A 243 7.90 22.88 -20.26
C ASP A 243 7.50 21.47 -20.72
N ALA A 244 7.74 20.41 -19.92
CA ALA A 244 7.60 19.02 -20.39
C ALA A 244 6.34 18.26 -19.91
N LEU A 245 5.60 18.76 -18.92
CA LEU A 245 4.30 18.18 -18.56
C LEU A 245 3.22 18.93 -19.34
N PRO A 246 2.36 18.26 -20.15
CA PRO A 246 1.20 18.94 -20.68
C PRO A 246 0.39 19.44 -19.48
N ALA A 247 0.27 20.75 -19.33
CA ALA A 247 -0.44 21.46 -18.26
C ALA A 247 -1.91 21.00 -18.03
N ASN A 248 -2.39 20.05 -18.84
CA ASN A 248 -3.73 19.49 -18.84
C ASN A 248 -3.92 18.23 -17.97
N GLN A 249 -2.89 17.62 -17.36
CA GLN A 249 -3.08 16.42 -16.53
C GLN A 249 -2.20 16.40 -15.26
N PRO A 250 -2.45 17.28 -14.27
CA PRO A 250 -1.64 17.32 -13.04
C PRO A 250 -1.55 15.94 -12.38
N HIS A 251 -2.68 15.24 -12.27
CA HIS A 251 -2.80 13.97 -11.53
C HIS A 251 -2.40 12.71 -12.29
N LEU A 252 -1.58 12.79 -13.34
CA LEU A 252 -1.18 11.62 -14.10
C LEU A 252 -0.16 10.78 -13.30
N LEU A 253 -0.44 9.49 -13.15
CA LEU A 253 0.50 8.50 -12.65
C LEU A 253 0.96 7.59 -13.78
N THR A 254 2.24 7.64 -14.12
CA THR A 254 2.87 6.55 -14.87
C THR A 254 3.13 5.43 -13.89
N LEU A 255 2.16 4.53 -13.69
CA LEU A 255 2.28 3.48 -12.68
C LEU A 255 3.33 2.44 -13.13
N PRO A 256 4.51 2.39 -12.50
CA PRO A 256 5.57 1.49 -12.91
C PRO A 256 5.18 0.04 -12.64
N ALA A 257 5.77 -0.91 -13.37
CA ALA A 257 5.38 -2.32 -13.24
C ALA A 257 5.70 -2.90 -11.85
N THR A 258 6.52 -2.23 -11.04
CA THR A 258 6.74 -2.54 -9.62
C THR A 258 5.44 -2.68 -8.84
N TRP A 259 4.44 -1.86 -9.15
CA TRP A 259 3.15 -1.86 -8.47
C TRP A 259 2.19 -2.97 -8.92
N GLN A 260 2.51 -3.67 -10.01
CA GLN A 260 1.60 -4.64 -10.63
C GLN A 260 1.25 -5.79 -9.66
N GLY A 261 2.22 -6.25 -8.84
CA GLY A 261 1.99 -7.28 -7.83
C GLY A 261 0.90 -6.90 -6.82
N ILE A 262 0.96 -5.68 -6.27
CA ILE A 262 -0.07 -5.16 -5.36
C ILE A 262 -1.41 -4.99 -6.09
N VAL A 263 -1.38 -4.42 -7.29
CA VAL A 263 -2.57 -4.08 -8.08
C VAL A 263 -3.39 -5.31 -8.47
N ASP A 264 -2.74 -6.44 -8.76
CA ASP A 264 -3.40 -7.70 -9.06
C ASP A 264 -3.98 -8.37 -7.81
N ASP A 265 -3.26 -8.30 -6.69
CA ASP A 265 -3.73 -8.82 -5.41
C ASP A 265 -4.94 -8.04 -4.87
N CYS A 266 -4.97 -6.72 -5.03
CA CYS A 266 -6.10 -5.87 -4.61
C CYS A 266 -7.44 -6.24 -5.27
N ARG A 267 -7.43 -6.92 -6.43
CA ARG A 267 -8.66 -7.42 -7.08
C ARG A 267 -9.26 -8.62 -6.34
N ARG A 268 -8.41 -9.47 -5.77
CA ARG A 268 -8.79 -10.74 -5.15
C ARG A 268 -9.06 -10.58 -3.65
N LEU A 269 -8.41 -9.61 -3.02
CA LEU A 269 -8.39 -9.44 -1.59
C LEU A 269 -9.34 -8.32 -1.15
N ARG A 270 -10.02 -8.55 -0.02
CA ARG A 270 -10.81 -7.54 0.69
C ARG A 270 -10.30 -7.45 2.13
N GLY A 271 -10.32 -6.25 2.67
CA GLY A 271 -10.05 -5.99 4.08
C GLY A 271 -11.27 -6.31 4.95
N ILE A 272 -11.10 -6.09 6.25
CA ILE A 272 -12.09 -6.45 7.27
C ILE A 272 -12.92 -5.20 7.60
N THR A 273 -14.25 -5.34 7.51
CA THR A 273 -15.17 -4.24 7.87
C THR A 273 -15.46 -4.28 9.36
N TRP A 274 -15.49 -3.12 10.00
CA TRP A 274 -15.82 -3.00 11.41
C TRP A 274 -17.22 -2.42 11.57
N GLU A 275 -18.05 -3.10 12.37
CA GLU A 275 -19.31 -2.55 12.84
C GLU A 275 -19.20 -2.18 14.31
N TRP A 276 -19.70 -0.98 14.62
CA TRP A 276 -19.76 -0.49 15.99
C TRP A 276 -20.85 -1.26 16.73
N HIS A 277 -20.46 -2.01 17.77
CA HIS A 277 -21.40 -2.66 18.66
C HIS A 277 -21.46 -1.83 19.94
N GLY A 278 -22.65 -1.33 20.29
CA GLY A 278 -22.85 -0.41 21.41
C GLY A 278 -22.49 -1.01 22.77
N SER A 279 -21.20 -0.98 23.09
CA SER A 279 -20.59 -1.34 24.39
C SER A 279 -19.08 -1.07 24.43
N GLY A 280 -18.55 -0.21 23.55
CA GLY A 280 -17.11 0.07 23.46
C GLY A 280 -16.29 -1.02 22.77
N ALA A 281 -16.93 -1.87 21.97
CA ALA A 281 -16.27 -2.95 21.23
C ALA A 281 -16.64 -2.90 19.74
N TRP A 282 -15.65 -3.07 18.87
CA TRP A 282 -15.85 -3.23 17.44
C TRP A 282 -15.96 -4.72 17.11
N ARG A 283 -16.93 -5.11 16.28
CA ARG A 283 -16.99 -6.47 15.73
C ARG A 283 -16.54 -6.46 14.27
N ALA A 284 -15.69 -7.41 13.92
CA ALA A 284 -15.37 -7.70 12.53
C ALA A 284 -16.60 -8.32 11.87
N VAL A 285 -17.08 -7.71 10.78
CA VAL A 285 -18.17 -8.26 9.98
C VAL A 285 -17.62 -8.63 8.61
N CYS A 286 -17.54 -9.93 8.36
CA CYS A 286 -17.26 -10.47 7.04
C CYS A 286 -18.59 -10.57 6.27
N TRP A 287 -18.77 -9.76 5.22
CA TRP A 287 -19.85 -9.98 4.28
C TRP A 287 -19.58 -11.25 3.46
N PRO A 288 -20.54 -12.19 3.34
CA PRO A 288 -20.34 -13.42 2.58
C PRO A 288 -20.06 -13.08 1.11
N SER A 289 -18.96 -13.65 0.60
CA SER A 289 -18.59 -13.54 -0.81
C SER A 289 -19.58 -14.35 -1.64
N SER A 290 -20.49 -13.67 -2.35
CA SER A 290 -21.37 -14.31 -3.34
C SER A 290 -20.63 -14.79 -4.60
N ALA A 291 -19.29 -14.74 -4.61
CA ALA A 291 -18.46 -15.07 -5.78
C ALA A 291 -17.58 -16.32 -5.58
N CYS A 292 -17.68 -17.02 -4.45
CA CYS A 292 -16.88 -18.24 -4.22
C CYS A 292 -17.77 -19.49 -4.27
N GLY A 293 -17.80 -20.15 -5.44
CA GLY A 293 -18.45 -21.45 -5.65
C GLY A 293 -17.66 -22.65 -5.13
N ARG A 294 -16.76 -22.47 -4.15
CA ARG A 294 -16.07 -23.57 -3.46
C ARG A 294 -16.37 -23.48 -1.96
N ARG A 295 -16.89 -24.57 -1.40
CA ARG A 295 -17.39 -24.66 -0.01
C ARG A 295 -16.28 -24.56 1.06
N ASP A 296 -15.02 -24.48 0.67
CA ASP A 296 -13.87 -24.45 1.60
C ASP A 296 -13.35 -23.04 1.93
N CYS A 297 -13.99 -21.98 1.44
CA CYS A 297 -13.51 -20.60 1.66
C CYS A 297 -14.08 -19.89 2.90
N CYS A 298 -14.96 -20.53 3.66
CA CYS A 298 -15.50 -19.97 4.90
C CYS A 298 -15.60 -21.05 5.98
N SER A 299 -14.52 -21.26 6.74
CA SER A 299 -14.72 -21.71 8.12
C SER A 299 -15.34 -20.55 8.90
N PRO A 300 -16.44 -20.76 9.66
CA PRO A 300 -17.01 -19.69 10.47
C PRO A 300 -15.94 -19.18 11.44
N LEU A 301 -15.68 -17.88 11.41
CA LEU A 301 -14.91 -17.23 12.47
C LEU A 301 -15.69 -17.45 13.78
N PRO A 302 -15.06 -17.92 14.88
CA PRO A 302 -15.67 -17.71 16.18
C PRO A 302 -15.87 -16.21 16.36
N SER A 303 -16.99 -15.82 16.98
CA SER A 303 -17.37 -14.44 17.24
C SER A 303 -16.28 -13.71 18.03
N ILE A 304 -15.31 -13.11 17.35
CA ILE A 304 -14.24 -12.34 17.98
C ILE A 304 -14.85 -11.01 18.44
N THR A 305 -15.29 -10.97 19.71
CA THR A 305 -15.62 -9.74 20.42
C THR A 305 -14.35 -9.31 21.15
N VAL A 306 -13.64 -8.31 20.63
CA VAL A 306 -12.46 -7.76 21.30
C VAL A 306 -12.88 -6.52 22.08
N ARG A 307 -12.78 -6.59 23.41
CA ARG A 307 -12.79 -5.41 24.28
C ARG A 307 -11.45 -4.71 24.13
N LEU A 308 -11.47 -3.41 23.85
CA LEU A 308 -10.30 -2.56 24.05
C LEU A 308 -9.91 -2.62 25.53
N LEU A 309 -8.71 -3.14 25.83
CA LEU A 309 -8.06 -2.82 27.08
C LEU A 309 -7.67 -1.34 26.99
N ARG A 310 -8.26 -0.54 27.89
CA ARG A 310 -7.92 0.87 28.09
C ARG A 310 -6.51 1.02 28.60
#